data_AF-A0A2V6IMI4-F1
#
_entry.id   AF-A0A2V6IMI4-F1
#
_cell.length_a   1.000
_cell.length_b   1.000
_cell.length_c   1.000
_cell.angle_alpha   90.00
_cell.angle_beta   90.00
_cell.angle_gamma   90.00
#
_symmetry.space_group_name_H-M   'P 1'
#
loop_
_entity.id
_entity.type
_entity.pdbx_description
1 polymer ?
#
loop_
_entity_poly.entity_id
_entity_poly.type
_entity_poly.pdbx_seq_one_letter_code
_entity_poly.pdbx_strand_id
1 'polypeptide(L)'
;MQKWKGYLESIGEVALFDYDYMREGGKRPDPPPQLIAAHRSALAEIRKKSSGPIFLIGKSMGGRIGCHVALQEEVAGLICLGYPLCGGGDRTKLRDKVLRELQTPILFIQGTR
;
A
#
# COMPACT_ATOMS: atom_id res chain seq x y z
N MET A 1 0.71 -7.24 -7.73
CA MET A 1 0.27 -6.00 -8.41
C MET A 1 0.51 -6.02 -9.92
N GLN A 2 1.28 -6.95 -10.48
CA GLN A 2 1.60 -7.01 -11.92
C GLN A 2 0.37 -6.93 -12.86
N LYS A 3 -0.70 -7.69 -12.58
CA LYS A 3 -1.94 -7.60 -13.39
C LYS A 3 -2.60 -6.21 -13.32
N TRP A 4 -2.58 -5.57 -12.15
CA TRP A 4 -3.16 -4.25 -11.94
C TRP A 4 -2.38 -3.14 -12.65
N LYS A 5 -1.05 -3.30 -12.79
CA LYS A 5 -0.20 -2.34 -13.52
C LYS A 5 -0.74 -2.08 -14.92
N GLY A 6 -1.00 -3.13 -15.70
CA GLY A 6 -1.51 -2.96 -17.07
C GLY A 6 -2.83 -2.18 -17.17
N TYR A 7 -3.73 -2.32 -16.18
CA TYR A 7 -4.95 -1.53 -16.14
C TYR A 7 -4.69 -0.07 -15.74
N LEU A 8 -3.84 0.15 -14.73
CA LEU A 8 -3.54 1.47 -14.19
C LEU A 8 -2.68 2.32 -15.13
N GLU A 9 -1.85 1.70 -15.96
CA GLU A 9 -1.03 2.39 -16.98
C GLU A 9 -1.87 3.12 -18.04
N SER A 10 -3.14 2.75 -18.20
CA SER A 10 -4.07 3.52 -19.05
C SER A 10 -4.52 4.86 -18.45
N ILE A 11 -4.28 5.06 -17.15
CA ILE A 11 -4.72 6.24 -16.38
C ILE A 11 -3.53 7.16 -16.06
N GLY A 12 -2.34 6.60 -15.80
CA GLY A 12 -1.15 7.36 -15.47
C GLY A 12 0.10 6.50 -15.33
N GLU A 13 1.23 7.12 -14.97
CA GLU A 13 2.48 6.39 -14.72
C GLU A 13 2.35 5.46 -13.51
N VAL A 14 2.80 4.21 -13.66
CA VAL A 14 2.73 3.20 -12.60
C VAL A 14 4.11 2.67 -12.28
N ALA A 15 4.56 2.94 -11.05
CA ALA A 15 5.75 2.33 -10.49
C ALA A 15 5.37 1.14 -9.59
N LEU A 16 6.00 -0.01 -9.84
CA LEU A 16 5.97 -1.14 -8.93
C LEU A 16 7.31 -1.26 -8.22
N PHE A 17 7.28 -1.78 -6.99
CA PHE A 17 8.47 -2.21 -6.28
C PHE A 17 8.18 -3.52 -5.54
N ASP A 18 9.23 -4.29 -5.28
CA ASP A 18 9.18 -5.49 -4.46
C ASP A 18 9.76 -5.18 -3.08
N TYR A 19 9.11 -5.71 -2.04
CA TYR A 19 9.64 -5.68 -0.67
C TYR A 19 10.90 -6.55 -0.53
N ASP A 20 11.73 -6.27 0.48
CA ASP A 20 13.00 -6.96 0.71
C ASP A 20 12.83 -8.47 0.79
N TYR A 21 11.90 -8.96 1.63
CA TYR A 21 11.63 -10.41 1.70
C TYR A 21 11.27 -11.03 0.34
N MET A 22 10.61 -10.30 -0.57
CA MET A 22 10.28 -10.85 -1.89
C MET A 22 11.51 -10.96 -2.77
N ARG A 23 12.37 -9.93 -2.76
CA ARG A 23 13.63 -9.92 -3.53
C ARG A 23 14.59 -11.01 -3.07
N GLU A 24 14.54 -11.33 -1.78
CA GLU A 24 15.34 -12.39 -1.16
C GLU A 24 14.72 -13.80 -1.28
N GLY A 25 13.54 -13.93 -1.92
CA GLY A 25 12.85 -15.22 -2.06
C GLY A 25 12.17 -15.72 -0.78
N GLY A 26 12.02 -14.86 0.22
CA GLY A 26 11.33 -15.11 1.47
C GLY A 26 9.84 -15.39 1.30
N LYS A 27 9.31 -16.33 2.09
CA LYS A 27 7.88 -16.70 2.08
C LYS A 27 7.03 -15.85 3.03
N ARG A 28 7.64 -15.33 4.09
CA ARG A 28 6.95 -14.56 5.13
C ARG A 28 7.27 -13.08 4.93
N PRO A 29 6.27 -12.19 5.01
CA PRO A 29 6.53 -10.76 4.97
C PRO A 29 7.41 -10.29 6.11
N ASP A 30 8.21 -9.27 5.84
CA ASP A 30 8.98 -8.56 6.85
C ASP A 30 8.08 -7.94 7.93
N PRO A 31 8.62 -7.64 9.12
CA PRO A 31 7.93 -6.86 10.13
C PRO A 31 7.45 -5.50 9.60
N PRO A 32 6.32 -4.96 10.11
CA PRO A 32 5.75 -3.71 9.59
C PRO A 32 6.73 -2.52 9.48
N PRO A 33 7.66 -2.28 10.42
CA PRO A 33 8.63 -1.18 10.28
C PRO A 33 9.50 -1.28 9.03
N GLN A 34 9.96 -2.49 8.68
CA GLN A 34 10.77 -2.72 7.48
C GLN A 34 9.94 -2.54 6.21
N LEU A 35 8.71 -3.07 6.17
CA LEU A 35 7.80 -2.86 5.05
C LEU A 35 7.48 -1.37 4.84
N ILE A 36 7.28 -0.61 5.92
CA ILE A 36 7.06 0.85 5.85
C ILE A 36 8.32 1.54 5.30
N ALA A 37 9.50 1.19 5.79
CA ALA A 37 10.76 1.78 5.32
C ALA A 37 11.01 1.51 3.82
N ALA A 38 10.81 0.27 3.37
CA ALA A 38 10.92 -0.09 1.96
C ALA A 38 9.94 0.70 1.08
N HIS A 39 8.69 0.86 1.53
CA HIS A 39 7.67 1.61 0.80
C HIS A 39 8.00 3.12 0.74
N ARG A 40 8.48 3.71 1.84
CA ARG A 40 8.94 5.11 1.89
C ARG A 40 10.13 5.35 0.97
N SER A 41 11.08 4.41 0.93
CA SER A 41 12.22 4.47 0.02
C SER A 41 11.77 4.49 -1.44
N ALA A 42 10.86 3.58 -1.82
CA ALA A 42 10.28 3.57 -3.16
C ALA A 42 9.56 4.88 -3.49
N LEU A 43 8.76 5.43 -2.56
CA LEU A 43 8.08 6.72 -2.73
C LEU A 43 9.07 7.87 -2.95
N ALA A 44 10.16 7.92 -2.18
CA ALA A 44 11.19 8.94 -2.33
C ALA A 44 11.85 8.91 -3.72
N GLU A 45 12.11 7.72 -4.26
CA GLU A 45 12.66 7.58 -5.62
C GLU A 45 11.70 8.04 -6.70
N ILE A 46 10.39 7.85 -6.52
CA ILE A 46 9.38 8.35 -7.47
C ILE A 46 9.22 9.86 -7.40
N ARG A 47 9.27 10.46 -6.21
CA ARG A 47 9.22 11.92 -6.05
C ARG A 47 10.40 12.65 -6.72
N LYS A 48 11.55 11.98 -6.90
CA LYS A 48 12.68 12.54 -7.67
C LYS A 48 12.39 12.64 -9.17
N LYS A 49 11.45 11.85 -9.67
CA LYS A 49 11.15 11.69 -11.10
C LYS A 49 9.83 12.32 -11.52
N SER A 50 8.94 12.58 -10.56
CA SER A 50 7.60 13.12 -10.80
C SER A 50 7.28 14.26 -9.83
N SER A 51 6.68 15.33 -10.37
CA SER A 51 6.16 16.47 -9.60
C SER A 51 4.63 16.44 -9.44
N GLY A 52 3.96 15.42 -9.98
CA GLY A 52 2.50 15.28 -9.94
C GLY A 52 1.97 14.65 -8.64
N PRO A 53 0.63 14.60 -8.46
CA PRO A 53 0.02 13.92 -7.33
C PRO A 53 0.35 12.42 -7.35
N ILE A 54 0.81 11.89 -6.23
CA ILE A 54 1.15 10.47 -6.07
C ILE A 54 0.06 9.76 -5.28
N PHE A 55 -0.43 8.64 -5.81
CA PHE A 55 -1.37 7.75 -5.13
C PHE A 55 -0.67 6.45 -4.74
N LEU A 56 -0.89 5.96 -3.51
CA LEU A 56 -0.42 4.64 -3.12
C LEU A 56 -1.52 3.61 -3.36
N ILE A 57 -1.21 2.57 -4.12
CA ILE A 57 -2.17 1.52 -4.50
C ILE A 57 -1.63 0.18 -4.03
N GLY A 58 -2.40 -0.54 -3.22
CA GLY A 58 -1.93 -1.78 -2.61
C GLY A 58 -3.01 -2.82 -2.40
N LYS A 59 -2.66 -4.08 -2.68
CA LYS A 59 -3.51 -5.24 -2.39
C LYS A 59 -3.21 -5.82 -1.00
N SER A 60 -4.25 -6.05 -0.19
CA SER A 60 -4.17 -6.71 1.12
C SER A 60 -3.10 -6.06 2.01
N MET A 61 -2.01 -6.77 2.32
CA MET A 61 -0.88 -6.24 3.08
C MET A 61 -0.33 -4.93 2.49
N GLY A 62 -0.17 -4.82 1.17
CA GLY A 62 0.36 -3.60 0.54
C GLY A 62 -0.53 -2.38 0.79
N GLY A 63 -1.85 -2.56 0.80
CA GLY A 63 -2.80 -1.49 1.13
C GLY A 63 -2.69 -1.07 2.60
N ARG A 64 -2.57 -2.04 3.51
CA ARG A 64 -2.31 -1.76 4.94
C ARG A 64 -1.02 -1.00 5.16
N ILE A 65 0.08 -1.41 4.52
CA ILE A 65 1.36 -0.71 4.65
C ILE A 65 1.26 0.69 4.03
N GLY A 66 0.59 0.86 2.90
CA GLY A 66 0.30 2.16 2.31
C GLY A 66 -0.43 3.11 3.27
N CYS A 67 -1.43 2.61 4.01
CA CYS A 67 -2.08 3.39 5.06
C CYS A 67 -1.11 3.88 6.14
N HIS A 68 -0.18 3.02 6.60
CA HIS A 68 0.81 3.43 7.59
C HIS A 68 1.82 4.44 7.02
N VAL A 69 2.19 4.31 5.75
CA VAL A 69 3.07 5.27 5.06
C VAL A 69 2.40 6.64 4.97
N ALA A 70 1.11 6.68 4.63
CA ALA A 70 0.36 7.93 4.51
C ALA A 70 0.13 8.68 5.83
N LEU A 71 0.43 8.07 7.00
CA LEU A 71 0.52 8.79 8.27
C LEU A 71 1.84 9.57 8.41
N GLN A 72 2.87 9.21 7.65
CA GLN A 72 4.22 9.76 7.74
C GLN A 72 4.61 10.58 6.51
N GLU A 73 3.94 10.36 5.39
CA GLU A 73 4.27 10.89 4.09
C GLU A 73 3.03 11.45 3.40
N GLU A 74 3.15 12.65 2.84
CA GLU A 74 2.07 13.25 2.07
C GLU A 74 1.87 12.54 0.72
N VAL A 75 0.66 12.04 0.49
CA VAL A 75 0.24 11.45 -0.78
C VAL A 75 -1.18 11.92 -1.11
N ALA A 76 -1.51 12.00 -2.39
CA ALA A 76 -2.78 12.52 -2.87
C ALA A 76 -3.97 11.60 -2.52
N GLY A 77 -3.70 10.30 -2.34
CA GLY A 77 -4.73 9.34 -1.96
C GLY A 77 -4.23 7.92 -1.83
N LEU A 78 -5.07 7.08 -1.23
CA LEU A 78 -4.86 5.64 -1.05
C LEU A 78 -5.91 4.86 -1.84
N ILE A 79 -5.49 3.77 -2.49
CA ILE A 79 -6.40 2.78 -3.08
C ILE A 79 -6.08 1.41 -2.48
N CYS A 80 -6.98 0.93 -1.64
CA CYS A 80 -6.85 -0.33 -0.94
C CYS A 80 -7.68 -1.42 -1.61
N LEU A 81 -7.00 -2.37 -2.25
CA LEU A 81 -7.62 -3.53 -2.90
C LEU A 81 -7.65 -4.70 -1.92
N GLY A 82 -8.80 -5.06 -1.37
CA GLY A 82 -8.86 -6.21 -0.46
C GLY A 82 -8.27 -5.92 0.93
N TYR A 83 -8.52 -4.74 1.54
CA TYR A 83 -7.90 -4.38 2.83
C TYR A 83 -8.19 -5.44 3.90
N PRO A 84 -7.16 -5.93 4.63
CA PRO A 84 -7.33 -7.03 5.57
C PRO A 84 -7.81 -6.50 6.92
N LEU A 85 -9.06 -6.02 6.99
CA LEU A 85 -9.63 -5.40 8.19
C LEU A 85 -9.60 -6.37 9.38
N CYS A 86 -10.03 -7.61 9.18
CA CYS A 86 -9.95 -8.68 10.16
C CYS A 86 -8.68 -9.50 9.92
N GLY A 87 -7.70 -9.39 10.81
CA GLY A 87 -6.41 -10.08 10.66
C GLY A 87 -6.57 -11.59 10.63
N GLY A 88 -6.27 -12.23 9.50
CA GLY A 88 -6.44 -13.68 9.34
C GLY A 88 -7.90 -14.15 9.42
N GLY A 89 -8.86 -13.25 9.14
CA GLY A 89 -10.29 -13.53 9.26
C GLY A 89 -10.86 -13.39 10.69
N ASP A 90 -10.01 -13.15 11.68
CA ASP A 90 -10.42 -12.97 13.07
C ASP A 90 -11.05 -11.58 13.29
N ARG A 91 -12.35 -11.56 13.57
CA ARG A 91 -13.14 -10.34 13.80
C ARG A 91 -12.76 -9.60 15.07
N THR A 92 -12.07 -10.26 16.00
CA THR A 92 -11.57 -9.63 17.23
C THR A 92 -10.25 -8.86 17.00
N LYS A 93 -9.55 -9.15 15.90
CA LYS A 93 -8.25 -8.56 15.56
C LYS A 93 -8.39 -7.55 14.43
N LEU A 94 -9.08 -6.44 14.73
CA LEU A 94 -9.25 -5.34 13.80
C LEU A 94 -7.94 -4.60 13.54
N ARG A 95 -7.67 -4.33 12.26
CA ARG A 95 -6.53 -3.53 11.79
C ARG A 95 -6.99 -2.12 11.40
N ASP A 96 -7.85 -1.53 12.21
CA ASP A 96 -8.55 -0.26 11.95
C ASP A 96 -7.88 0.95 12.60
N LYS A 97 -6.99 0.76 13.58
CA LYS A 97 -6.28 1.86 14.26
C LYS A 97 -5.68 2.88 13.26
N VAL A 98 -4.91 2.39 12.28
CA VAL A 98 -4.31 3.24 11.23
C VAL A 98 -5.37 3.97 10.41
N LEU A 99 -6.53 3.33 10.16
CA LEU A 99 -7.61 3.92 9.36
C LEU A 99 -8.31 5.07 10.11
N ARG A 100 -8.37 5.00 11.44
CA ARG A 100 -8.95 6.06 12.28
C ARG A 100 -8.03 7.27 12.41
N GLU A 101 -6.73 7.06 12.26
CA GLU A 101 -5.71 8.12 12.34
C GLU A 101 -5.55 8.85 10.98
N LEU A 102 -5.84 8.17 9.87
CA LEU A 102 -5.66 8.71 8.52
C LEU A 102 -6.56 9.92 8.24
N GLN A 103 -5.95 10.95 7.64
CA GLN A 103 -6.65 12.10 7.05
C GLN A 103 -6.63 12.06 5.50
N THR A 104 -5.74 11.23 4.93
CA THR A 104 -5.60 11.06 3.49
C THR A 104 -6.85 10.42 2.88
N PRO A 105 -7.39 10.95 1.76
CA PRO A 105 -8.49 10.33 1.04
C PRO A 105 -8.20 8.88 0.68
N ILE A 106 -9.16 7.99 0.94
CA ILE A 106 -9.00 6.55 0.75
C ILE A 106 -10.18 5.93 0.00
N LEU A 107 -9.87 5.14 -1.03
CA LEU A 107 -10.80 4.28 -1.74
C LEU A 107 -10.58 2.82 -1.34
N PHE A 108 -11.65 2.15 -0.88
CA PHE A 108 -11.66 0.72 -0.65
C PHE A 108 -12.37 -0.01 -1.78
N ILE A 109 -11.72 -1.05 -2.31
CA ILE A 109 -12.32 -1.98 -3.27
C ILE A 109 -12.27 -3.36 -2.64
N GLN A 110 -13.44 -3.91 -2.34
CA GLN A 110 -13.60 -5.18 -1.63
C GLN A 110 -14.52 -6.12 -2.40
N GLY A 111 -14.08 -7.38 -2.55
CA GLY A 111 -14.93 -8.44 -3.08
C GLY A 111 -15.97 -8.87 -2.05
N THR A 112 -17.17 -9.23 -2.50
CA THR A 112 -18.26 -9.74 -1.64
C THR A 112 -18.21 -11.25 -1.45
N ARG A 113 -17.23 -11.94 -2.05
CA ARG A 113 -17.05 -13.39 -2.06
C ARG A 113 -15.59 -13.74 -1.85
#